data_AF-T1AU11-F1
#
_entry.id   AF-T1AU11-F1
#
_cell.length_a   1.000
_cell.length_b   1.000
_cell.length_c   1.000
_cell.angle_alpha   90.00
_cell.angle_beta   90.00
_cell.angle_gamma   90.00
#
_symmetry.space_group_name_H-M   'P 1'
#
loop_
_entity.id
_entity.type
_entity.pdbx_description
1 polymer ?
#
loop_
_entity_poly.entity_id
_entity_poly.type
_entity_poly.pdbx_seq_one_letter_code
_entity_poly.pdbx_strand_id
1 'polypeptide(L)' 'MGAGTVLSVDDLQAAANAGATFAISPGATSALLEAGLHGSIPYLPAVATASELMLGLAHGYHCFKFFPAALAGGVPM' A
#
# COMPACT_ATOMS: atom_id res chain seq x y z
N MET A 1 16.03 1.45 -3.27
CA MET A 1 15.14 1.26 -4.44
C MET A 1 13.81 0.78 -3.90
N GLY A 2 12.67 1.31 -4.35
CA GLY A 2 11.34 0.91 -3.89
C GLY A 2 10.66 -0.08 -4.83
N ALA A 3 9.77 -0.93 -4.30
CA ALA A 3 8.92 -1.81 -5.09
C ALA A 3 7.54 -1.20 -5.29
N GLY A 4 7.05 -1.21 -6.53
CA GLY A 4 5.72 -0.74 -6.90
C GLY A 4 4.80 -1.88 -7.33
N THR A 5 3.50 -1.66 -7.18
CA THR A 5 2.46 -2.60 -7.62
C THR A 5 2.54 -3.94 -6.88
N VAL A 6 2.73 -3.89 -5.56
CA VAL A 6 2.59 -5.07 -4.68
C VAL A 6 1.11 -5.44 -4.59
N LEU A 7 0.75 -6.64 -5.03
CA LEU A 7 -0.65 -7.09 -5.10
C LEU A 7 -0.98 -8.16 -4.05
N SER A 8 0.03 -8.79 -3.47
CA SER A 8 -0.11 -9.88 -2.51
C SER A 8 0.94 -9.82 -1.41
N VAL A 9 0.71 -10.59 -0.34
CA VAL A 9 1.69 -10.77 0.74
C VAL A 9 2.99 -11.38 0.21
N ASP A 10 2.89 -12.30 -0.74
CA ASP A 10 4.05 -12.93 -1.39
C ASP A 10 4.87 -11.91 -2.18
N ASP A 11 4.23 -10.98 -2.90
CA ASP A 11 4.92 -9.90 -3.60
C ASP A 11 5.66 -8.98 -2.62
N LEU A 12 5.03 -8.66 -1.47
CA LEU A 12 5.63 -7.82 -0.44
C LEU A 12 6.89 -8.49 0.13
N GLN A 13 6.79 -9.79 0.43
CA GLN A 13 7.92 -10.57 0.95
C GLN A 13 9.02 -10.71 -0.10
N ALA A 14 8.66 -10.98 -1.36
CA ALA A 14 9.62 -11.08 -2.46
C ALA A 14 10.35 -9.75 -2.68
N ALA A 15 9.64 -8.62 -2.62
CA ALA A 15 10.24 -7.30 -2.71
C ALA A 15 11.24 -7.03 -1.57
N ALA A 16 10.87 -7.35 -0.34
CA ALA A 16 11.77 -7.23 0.81
C ALA A 16 13.02 -8.09 0.65
N ASN A 17 12.85 -9.35 0.24
CA ASN A 17 13.96 -10.29 0.01
C ASN A 17 14.88 -9.84 -1.15
N ALA A 18 14.34 -9.14 -2.14
CA ALA A 18 15.10 -8.55 -3.24
C ALA A 18 15.85 -7.26 -2.84
N GLY A 19 15.73 -6.81 -1.59
CA GLY A 19 16.40 -5.62 -1.07
C GLY A 19 15.65 -4.32 -1.36
N ALA A 20 14.34 -4.37 -1.61
CA ALA A 20 13.53 -3.16 -1.67
C ALA A 20 13.57 -2.43 -0.32
N THR A 21 13.65 -1.11 -0.35
CA THR A 21 13.73 -0.28 0.86
C THR A 21 12.36 0.19 1.32
N PHE A 22 11.34 0.04 0.49
CA PHE A 22 9.92 0.25 0.79
C PHE A 22 9.06 -0.39 -0.31
N ALA A 23 7.79 -0.61 -0.03
CA ALA A 23 6.82 -1.16 -0.97
C ALA A 23 5.55 -0.31 -1.05
N ILE A 24 4.94 -0.25 -2.22
CA ILE A 24 3.63 0.38 -2.45
C ILE A 24 2.70 -0.56 -3.21
N SER A 25 1.43 -0.56 -2.83
CA SER A 25 0.35 -1.26 -3.53
C SER A 25 -0.56 -0.27 -4.27
N PRO A 26 -1.39 -0.73 -5.22
CA PRO A 26 -2.45 0.08 -5.81
C PRO A 26 -3.75 0.08 -4.99
N GLY A 27 -3.83 -0.72 -3.92
CA GLY A 27 -5.01 -0.82 -3.06
C GLY A 27 -4.70 -1.39 -1.68
N ALA A 28 -5.70 -1.47 -0.81
CA ALA A 28 -5.54 -1.91 0.57
C ALA A 28 -6.43 -3.12 0.88
N THR A 29 -5.83 -4.31 1.02
CA THR A 29 -6.52 -5.50 1.53
C THR A 29 -6.09 -5.77 2.97
N SER A 30 -6.95 -6.35 3.81
CA SER A 30 -6.61 -6.67 5.20
C SER A 30 -5.34 -7.51 5.31
N ALA A 31 -5.14 -8.48 4.42
CA ALA A 31 -3.94 -9.32 4.41
C ALA A 31 -2.66 -8.52 4.12
N LEU A 32 -2.70 -7.60 3.15
CA LEU A 32 -1.56 -6.73 2.83
C LEU A 32 -1.29 -5.70 3.93
N LEU A 33 -2.33 -5.13 4.52
CA LEU A 33 -2.18 -4.20 5.65
C LEU A 33 -1.55 -4.91 6.85
N GLU A 34 -2.02 -6.11 7.18
CA GLU A 34 -1.45 -6.89 8.27
C GLU A 34 0.01 -7.26 8.02
N ALA A 35 0.33 -7.73 6.80
CA ALA A 35 1.68 -8.09 6.41
C ALA A 35 2.61 -6.87 6.33
N GLY A 36 2.11 -5.72 5.88
CA GLY A 36 2.88 -4.48 5.82
C GLY A 36 3.18 -3.89 7.19
N LEU A 37 2.32 -4.11 8.19
CA LEU A 37 2.51 -3.62 9.56
C LEU A 37 3.60 -4.41 10.29
N HIS A 38 3.64 -5.73 10.04
CA HIS A 38 4.60 -6.67 10.64
C HIS A 38 5.80 -6.97 9.73
N GLY A 39 5.86 -6.35 8.56
CA GLY A 39 6.87 -6.59 7.54
C GLY A 39 8.24 -6.00 7.89
N SER A 40 9.27 -6.47 7.19
CA SER A 40 10.65 -6.02 7.38
C SER A 40 10.99 -4.71 6.67
N ILE A 41 10.09 -4.20 5.82
CA ILE A 41 10.27 -2.95 5.08
C ILE A 41 9.03 -2.08 5.20
N PRO A 42 9.17 -0.73 5.17
CA PRO A 42 8.03 0.18 5.15
C PRO A 42 7.08 -0.11 3.98
N TYR A 43 5.78 -0.12 4.28
CA TYR A 43 4.72 -0.33 3.30
C TYR A 43 3.76 0.86 3.28
N LEU A 44 3.50 1.42 2.10
CA LEU A 44 2.55 2.51 1.90
C LEU A 44 1.38 2.02 1.02
N PRO A 45 0.23 1.67 1.62
CA PRO A 45 -0.93 1.24 0.87
C PRO A 45 -1.58 2.41 0.12
N ALA A 46 -2.15 2.11 -1.04
CA ALA A 46 -3.00 3.07 -1.74
C ALA A 46 -4.48 2.90 -1.42
N VAL A 47 -5.22 4.01 -1.52
CA VAL A 47 -6.68 4.07 -1.36
C VAL A 47 -7.28 5.02 -2.39
N ALA A 48 -8.50 4.72 -2.84
CA ALA A 48 -9.32 5.59 -3.69
C ALA A 48 -10.65 5.97 -3.02
N THR A 49 -11.07 5.24 -1.98
CA THR A 49 -12.36 5.39 -1.31
C THR A 49 -12.25 5.58 0.20
N ALA A 50 -13.31 6.13 0.81
CA ALA A 50 -13.38 6.30 2.26
C ALA A 50 -13.35 4.95 3.02
N SER A 51 -13.96 3.90 2.48
CA SER A 51 -13.97 2.57 3.11
C SER A 51 -12.57 1.96 3.17
N GLU A 52 -11.77 2.11 2.13
CA GLU A 52 -10.38 1.65 2.12
C GLU A 52 -9.52 2.46 3.11
N LEU A 53 -9.74 3.78 3.19
CA LEU A 53 -9.06 4.63 4.18
C LEU A 53 -9.40 4.19 5.61
N MET A 54 -10.67 3.97 5.91
CA MET A 54 -11.12 3.49 7.22
C MET A 54 -10.54 2.12 7.56
N LEU A 55 -10.47 1.21 6.59
CA LEU A 55 -9.81 -0.09 6.77
C LEU A 55 -8.33 0.09 7.15
N GLY A 56 -7.60 0.92 6.40
CA GLY A 56 -6.21 1.23 6.71
C GLY A 56 -6.01 1.83 8.10
N LEU A 57 -6.85 2.80 8.48
CA LEU A 57 -6.83 3.42 9.81
C LEU A 57 -7.08 2.39 10.92
N ALA A 58 -7.99 1.44 10.71
CA ALA A 58 -8.27 0.37 11.67
C ALA A 58 -7.08 -0.58 11.88
N HIS A 59 -6.23 -0.74 10.85
CA HIS A 59 -4.96 -1.48 10.95
C HIS A 59 -3.79 -0.61 11.46
N GLY A 60 -4.00 0.66 11.81
CA GLY A 60 -2.98 1.55 12.37
C GLY A 60 -2.17 2.34 11.35
N TYR A 61 -2.58 2.36 10.07
CA TYR A 61 -1.95 3.20 9.06
C TYR A 61 -2.43 4.64 9.17
N HIS A 62 -1.50 5.59 9.04
CA HIS A 62 -1.79 7.03 9.05
C HIS A 62 -1.32 7.76 7.78
N CYS A 63 -0.68 7.03 6.86
CA CYS A 63 -0.19 7.56 5.60
C CYS A 63 -0.67 6.66 4.47
N PHE A 64 -1.19 7.26 3.40
CA PHE A 64 -1.79 6.56 2.27
C PHE A 64 -1.40 7.20 0.96
N LYS A 65 -1.22 6.38 -0.08
CA LYS A 65 -1.09 6.85 -1.45
C LYS A 65 -2.48 7.05 -2.06
N PHE A 66 -2.80 8.24 -2.53
CA PHE A 66 -4.04 8.45 -3.28
C PHE A 66 -3.89 7.94 -4.72
N PHE A 67 -4.55 6.83 -5.07
CA PHE A 67 -4.38 6.20 -6.38
C PHE A 67 -5.58 5.33 -6.77
N PRO A 68 -5.99 5.32 -8.06
CA PRO A 68 -5.50 6.18 -9.15
C PRO A 68 -6.10 7.59 -9.07
N ALA A 69 -5.25 8.59 -8.80
CA ALA A 69 -5.69 9.95 -8.47
C ALA A 69 -6.57 10.58 -9.57
N ALA A 70 -6.19 10.43 -10.85
CA ALA A 70 -6.94 11.02 -11.96
C ALA A 70 -8.39 10.52 -12.05
N LEU A 71 -8.64 9.23 -11.76
CA LEU A 71 -9.99 8.65 -11.77
C LEU A 71 -10.77 8.97 -10.50
N ALA A 72 -10.07 9.24 -9.39
CA ALA A 72 -10.68 9.55 -8.10
C ALA A 72 -10.89 11.06 -7.86
N GLY A 73 -10.79 11.90 -8.89
CA GLY A 73 -11.04 13.35 -8.80
C GLY A 73 -9.79 14.22 -8.53
N GLY A 74 -8.60 13.63 -8.59
CA GLY A 74 -7.34 14.37 -8.61
C GLY A 74 -7.16 15.16 -9.91
N VAL A 75 -6.40 16.26 -9.83
CA VAL A 75 -6.10 17.11 -10.99
C VAL A 75 -5.36 16.27 -12.07
N PRO A 76 -5.80 16.28 -13.34
CA PRO A 76 -5.07 15.61 -14.41
C PRO A 76 -3.64 16.16 -14.54
N MET A 77 -2.68 15.29 -14.83
CA MET A 77 -1.35 15.71 -15.32
C MET A 77 -1.39 16.02 -16.81
#